data_AF-A0A0J9CBI6-F1
#
_entry.id   AF-A0A0J9CBI6-F1
#
_cell.length_a   1.000
_cell.length_b   1.000
_cell.length_c   1.000
_cell.angle_alpha   90.00
_cell.angle_beta   90.00
_cell.angle_gamma   90.00
#
_symmetry.space_group_name_H-M   'P 1'
#
loop_
_entity.id
_entity.type
_entity.pdbx_description
1 polymer ?
#
loop_
_entity_poly.entity_id
_entity_poly.type
_entity_poly.pdbx_seq_one_letter_code
_entity_poly.pdbx_strand_id
1 'polypeptide(L)'
;MNAVGIDVSKGKSVVAIMRPFGEIVAAPFEVKHTASDIQSLVGLINSVDGESRIVMEHTGRYYEVLAHQLSEANLFVSAINPKLIKDFDNDSLRKVKSDKADAVKIARYALDKWQNLKQYSVMDELRNQLKTMNRQFGFYMKHKTAMKNNLIGILDQTYPGVNTYFDSPARNDGSQKWVDFASTYWHVDCVRKMSLNAFIDHYQKWCKRKKYNFSRPKAEEIYGKAKELVPVLPKDEVTKLIIKQAVDQLNSASVTVEELRSLMNETASKLPEYPIVMQMKGIGLSLGPQLMAELGDVTRFTHKGALTAFAGVDPGVNESGSYEQKSVPTSKRGSADLRKTLFQVMDVLIKTMPQDDPVYQFLDKKRAQGKPYYVYMTAGANKFLRIYYGRVKEYLSSLPESE
;
A
#
# COMPACT_ATOMS: atom_id res chain seq x y z
N MET A 1 -2.12 -30.44 -24.91
CA MET A 1 -1.94 -29.08 -24.35
C MET A 1 -3.27 -28.36 -24.48
N ASN A 2 -3.93 -28.09 -23.37
CA ASN A 2 -5.20 -27.37 -23.33
C ASN A 2 -4.95 -26.02 -22.63
N ALA A 3 -5.06 -24.93 -23.38
CA ALA A 3 -4.98 -23.58 -22.85
C ALA A 3 -6.38 -23.11 -22.46
N VAL A 4 -6.56 -22.82 -21.18
CA VAL A 4 -7.81 -22.26 -20.64
C VAL A 4 -7.60 -20.77 -20.40
N GLY A 5 -8.15 -19.94 -21.28
CA GLY A 5 -8.13 -18.48 -21.13
C GLY A 5 -9.39 -18.00 -20.42
N ILE A 6 -9.22 -17.23 -19.35
CA ILE A 6 -10.33 -16.69 -18.56
C ILE A 6 -10.26 -15.17 -18.57
N ASP A 7 -11.26 -14.55 -19.19
CA ASP A 7 -11.52 -13.11 -19.05
C ASP A 7 -12.42 -12.88 -17.84
N VAL A 8 -11.92 -12.09 -16.88
CA VAL A 8 -12.51 -12.02 -15.55
C VAL A 8 -13.29 -10.73 -15.34
N SER A 9 -14.57 -10.87 -14.97
CA SER A 9 -15.46 -9.77 -14.62
C SER A 9 -16.02 -9.93 -13.20
N LYS A 10 -16.74 -8.91 -12.72
CA LYS A 10 -17.39 -8.96 -11.40
C LYS A 10 -18.51 -10.01 -11.38
N GLY A 11 -18.32 -11.09 -10.62
CA GLY A 11 -19.34 -12.11 -10.36
C GLY A 11 -19.55 -13.14 -11.47
N LYS A 12 -18.89 -12.97 -12.61
CA LYS A 12 -18.91 -13.89 -13.74
C LYS A 12 -17.65 -13.71 -14.59
N SER A 13 -17.24 -14.75 -15.29
CA SER A 13 -16.10 -14.75 -16.21
C SER A 13 -16.45 -15.46 -17.50
N VAL A 14 -15.74 -15.13 -18.58
CA VAL A 14 -15.83 -15.85 -19.84
C VAL A 14 -14.62 -16.75 -19.98
N VAL A 15 -14.85 -18.02 -20.29
CA VAL A 15 -13.82 -19.05 -20.41
C VAL A 15 -13.75 -19.53 -21.85
N ALA A 16 -12.53 -19.64 -22.38
CA ALA A 16 -12.24 -20.28 -23.66
C ALA A 16 -11.21 -21.40 -23.45
N ILE A 17 -11.45 -22.58 -24.04
CA ILE A 17 -10.52 -23.72 -24.00
C ILE A 17 -10.02 -23.99 -25.41
N MET A 18 -8.70 -23.89 -25.60
CA MET A 18 -8.05 -24.01 -26.90
C MET A 18 -6.91 -25.02 -26.86
N ARG A 19 -6.62 -25.60 -28.02
CA ARG A 19 -5.44 -26.43 -28.29
C ARG A 19 -4.53 -25.74 -29.31
N PRO A 20 -3.28 -26.22 -29.46
CA PRO A 20 -2.39 -25.79 -30.54
C PRO A 20 -3.08 -25.82 -31.91
N PHE A 21 -2.59 -24.99 -32.85
CA PHE A 21 -3.15 -24.85 -34.20
C PHE A 21 -4.58 -24.28 -34.26
N GLY A 22 -5.09 -23.72 -33.16
CA GLY A 22 -6.36 -22.99 -33.14
C GLY A 22 -7.60 -23.87 -32.98
N GLU A 23 -7.44 -25.15 -32.65
CA GLU A 23 -8.54 -26.04 -32.30
C GLU A 23 -9.25 -25.51 -31.04
N ILE A 24 -10.56 -25.28 -31.14
CA ILE A 24 -11.41 -24.84 -30.04
C ILE A 24 -12.03 -26.08 -29.42
N VAL A 25 -11.60 -26.44 -28.20
CA VAL A 25 -12.15 -27.57 -27.43
C VAL A 25 -13.54 -27.24 -26.90
N ALA A 26 -13.71 -26.00 -26.42
CA ALA A 26 -14.99 -25.46 -25.99
C ALA A 26 -15.15 -24.02 -26.47
N ALA A 27 -16.26 -23.74 -27.15
CA ALA A 27 -16.59 -22.38 -27.58
C ALA A 27 -16.75 -21.47 -26.34
N PRO A 28 -16.37 -20.18 -26.41
CA PRO A 28 -16.36 -19.31 -25.25
C PRO A 28 -17.71 -19.27 -24.49
N PHE A 29 -17.69 -19.65 -23.22
CA PHE A 29 -18.87 -19.78 -22.36
C PHE A 29 -18.70 -18.98 -21.06
N GLU A 30 -19.82 -18.64 -20.44
CA GLU A 30 -19.84 -17.88 -19.19
C GLU A 30 -19.85 -18.82 -17.98
N VAL A 31 -19.08 -18.46 -16.96
CA VAL A 31 -19.03 -19.14 -15.65
C VAL A 31 -19.31 -18.11 -14.56
N LYS A 32 -20.32 -18.34 -13.72
CA LYS A 32 -20.57 -17.46 -12.58
C LYS A 32 -19.59 -17.78 -11.45
N HIS A 33 -19.31 -16.79 -10.60
CA HIS A 33 -18.44 -16.97 -9.43
C HIS A 33 -19.18 -17.63 -8.26
N THR A 34 -19.93 -18.70 -8.53
CA THR A 34 -20.62 -19.53 -7.54
C THR A 34 -19.86 -20.85 -7.36
N ALA A 35 -19.96 -21.45 -6.17
CA ALA A 35 -19.29 -22.72 -5.90
C ALA A 35 -19.68 -23.83 -6.91
N SER A 36 -20.97 -23.90 -7.28
CA SER A 36 -21.48 -24.86 -8.26
C SER A 36 -20.86 -24.72 -9.65
N ASP A 37 -20.77 -23.49 -10.16
CA ASP A 37 -20.31 -23.22 -11.51
C ASP A 37 -18.79 -23.36 -11.60
N ILE A 38 -18.07 -22.97 -10.55
CA ILE A 38 -16.63 -23.17 -10.44
C ILE A 38 -16.30 -24.68 -10.36
N GLN A 39 -17.04 -25.45 -9.56
CA GLN A 39 -16.86 -26.90 -9.49
C GLN A 39 -17.18 -27.59 -10.82
N SER A 40 -18.20 -27.10 -11.54
CA SER A 40 -18.52 -27.57 -12.89
C SER A 40 -17.39 -27.26 -13.88
N LEU A 41 -16.77 -26.07 -13.79
CA LEU A 41 -15.60 -25.71 -14.57
C LEU A 41 -14.40 -26.61 -14.28
N VAL A 42 -14.11 -26.90 -13.00
CA VAL A 42 -13.06 -27.84 -12.59
C VAL A 42 -13.31 -29.23 -13.20
N GLY A 43 -14.56 -29.73 -13.10
CA GLY A 43 -14.95 -31.01 -13.70
C GLY A 43 -14.75 -31.03 -15.21
N LEU A 44 -15.14 -29.96 -15.91
CA LEU A 44 -14.92 -29.81 -17.35
C LEU A 44 -13.44 -29.85 -17.71
N ILE A 45 -12.59 -29.06 -17.03
CA ILE A 45 -11.15 -29.00 -17.31
C ILE A 45 -10.48 -30.36 -17.09
N ASN A 46 -10.85 -31.09 -16.03
CA ASN A 46 -10.33 -32.42 -15.73
C ASN A 46 -10.84 -33.50 -16.71
N SER A 47 -11.99 -33.28 -17.35
CA SER A 47 -12.54 -34.22 -18.35
C SER A 47 -11.85 -34.11 -19.71
N VAL A 48 -11.15 -33.00 -19.98
CA VAL A 48 -10.43 -32.81 -21.25
C VAL A 48 -9.07 -33.51 -21.19
N ASP A 49 -8.82 -34.39 -22.15
CA ASP A 49 -7.56 -35.13 -22.24
C ASP A 49 -6.34 -34.21 -22.50
N GLY A 50 -5.23 -34.52 -21.83
CA GLY A 50 -3.95 -33.82 -21.89
C GLY A 50 -3.72 -32.75 -20.81
N GLU A 51 -2.49 -32.22 -20.75
CA GLU A 51 -2.10 -31.17 -19.79
C GLU A 51 -2.87 -29.86 -20.03
N SER A 52 -3.50 -29.35 -18.98
CA SER A 52 -4.27 -28.10 -18.98
C SER A 52 -3.56 -26.99 -18.21
N ARG A 53 -3.42 -25.81 -18.81
CA ARG A 53 -2.90 -24.59 -18.13
C ARG A 53 -3.92 -23.47 -18.22
N ILE A 54 -4.27 -22.94 -17.06
CA ILE A 54 -5.27 -21.89 -16.90
C ILE A 54 -4.57 -20.55 -16.78
N VAL A 55 -4.97 -19.59 -17.59
CA VAL A 55 -4.45 -18.23 -17.58
C VAL A 55 -5.59 -17.25 -17.44
N MET A 56 -5.41 -16.27 -16.56
CA MET A 56 -6.36 -15.19 -16.34
C MET A 56 -5.64 -13.85 -16.20
N GLU A 57 -6.30 -12.77 -16.60
CA GLU A 57 -5.79 -11.43 -16.31
C GLU A 57 -6.09 -11.02 -14.87
N HIS A 58 -5.11 -10.45 -14.16
CA HIS A 58 -5.29 -10.03 -12.78
C HIS A 58 -5.72 -8.55 -12.65
N THR A 59 -6.79 -8.16 -13.35
CA THR A 59 -7.29 -6.77 -13.36
C THR A 59 -8.18 -6.52 -12.15
N GLY A 60 -7.68 -5.80 -11.15
CA GLY A 60 -8.42 -5.61 -9.89
C GLY A 60 -8.35 -6.85 -9.00
N ARG A 61 -9.46 -7.23 -8.35
CA ARG A 61 -9.52 -8.35 -7.39
C ARG A 61 -10.43 -9.51 -7.82
N TYR A 62 -11.17 -9.36 -8.91
CA TYR A 62 -12.21 -10.33 -9.28
C TYR A 62 -11.63 -11.70 -9.67
N TYR A 63 -10.37 -11.75 -10.07
CA TYR A 63 -9.69 -12.99 -10.45
C TYR A 63 -9.32 -13.86 -9.25
N GLU A 64 -9.20 -13.27 -8.04
CA GLU A 64 -8.69 -13.96 -6.85
C GLU A 64 -9.52 -15.19 -6.49
N VAL A 65 -10.85 -15.11 -6.64
CA VAL A 65 -11.77 -16.23 -6.36
C VAL A 65 -11.49 -17.42 -7.28
N LEU A 66 -11.35 -17.17 -8.59
CA LEU A 66 -11.07 -18.22 -9.56
C LEU A 66 -9.65 -18.76 -9.40
N ALA A 67 -8.67 -17.89 -9.17
CA ALA A 67 -7.29 -18.31 -8.96
C ALA A 67 -7.17 -19.26 -7.77
N HIS A 68 -7.78 -18.91 -6.64
CA HIS A 68 -7.78 -19.72 -5.42
C HIS A 68 -8.48 -21.06 -5.62
N GLN A 69 -9.74 -21.05 -6.07
CA GLN A 69 -10.52 -22.28 -6.20
C GLN A 69 -9.95 -23.26 -7.23
N LEU A 70 -9.42 -22.74 -8.35
CA LEU A 70 -8.79 -23.59 -9.38
C LEU A 70 -7.43 -24.12 -8.89
N SER A 71 -6.68 -23.32 -8.13
CA SER A 71 -5.41 -23.77 -7.53
C SER A 71 -5.64 -24.82 -6.43
N GLU A 72 -6.65 -24.66 -5.57
CA GLU A 72 -7.06 -25.65 -4.57
C GLU A 72 -7.49 -26.98 -5.20
N ALA A 73 -8.02 -26.94 -6.42
CA ALA A 73 -8.34 -28.12 -7.22
C ALA A 73 -7.11 -28.79 -7.87
N ASN A 74 -5.88 -28.38 -7.49
CA ASN A 74 -4.61 -28.84 -8.05
C ASN A 74 -4.46 -28.60 -9.56
N LEU A 75 -5.13 -27.58 -10.11
CA LEU A 75 -4.99 -27.20 -11.51
C LEU A 75 -3.82 -26.23 -11.70
N PHE A 76 -3.20 -26.27 -12.88
CA PHE A 76 -2.18 -25.29 -13.20
C PHE A 76 -2.82 -23.93 -13.48
N VAL A 77 -2.53 -22.92 -12.67
CA VAL A 77 -3.14 -21.58 -12.76
C VAL A 77 -2.06 -20.52 -12.86
N SER A 78 -2.22 -19.55 -13.76
CA SER A 78 -1.31 -18.41 -13.92
C SER A 78 -2.08 -17.10 -14.03
N ALA A 79 -1.79 -16.17 -13.12
CA ALA A 79 -2.36 -14.83 -13.11
C ALA A 79 -1.41 -13.84 -13.78
N ILE A 80 -1.82 -13.23 -14.90
CA ILE A 80 -0.95 -12.43 -15.77
C ILE A 80 -1.32 -10.95 -15.72
N ASN A 81 -0.30 -10.09 -15.90
CA ASN A 81 -0.51 -8.65 -15.98
C ASN A 81 -1.33 -8.27 -17.22
N PRO A 82 -2.44 -7.50 -17.06
CA PRO A 82 -3.29 -7.06 -18.16
C PRO A 82 -2.52 -6.33 -19.27
N LYS A 83 -1.43 -5.65 -18.92
CA LYS A 83 -0.58 -4.98 -19.92
C LYS A 83 0.11 -5.98 -20.85
N LEU A 84 0.59 -7.12 -20.35
CA LEU A 84 1.25 -8.14 -21.17
C LEU A 84 0.25 -8.77 -22.14
N ILE A 85 -0.97 -9.05 -21.67
CA ILE A 85 -2.06 -9.55 -22.52
C ILE A 85 -2.44 -8.48 -23.55
N LYS A 86 -2.57 -7.22 -23.14
CA LYS A 86 -2.88 -6.12 -24.06
C LYS A 86 -1.85 -6.00 -25.18
N ASP A 87 -0.56 -6.02 -24.83
CA ASP A 87 0.57 -5.84 -25.77
C ASP A 87 0.82 -7.07 -26.67
N PHE A 88 0.28 -8.26 -26.34
CA PHE A 88 0.48 -9.51 -27.09
C PHE A 88 -0.14 -9.51 -28.50
N ASP A 89 -1.18 -8.71 -28.74
CA ASP A 89 -1.99 -8.82 -29.97
C ASP A 89 -2.23 -7.43 -30.58
N ASN A 90 -1.18 -6.88 -31.18
CA ASN A 90 -1.20 -5.59 -31.89
C ASN A 90 -1.39 -5.74 -33.41
N ASP A 91 -1.53 -6.96 -33.94
CA ASP A 91 -1.54 -7.24 -35.38
C ASP A 91 -2.95 -7.22 -36.03
N SER A 92 -4.00 -6.88 -35.29
CA SER A 92 -5.36 -6.74 -35.83
C SER A 92 -5.76 -5.28 -36.03
N LEU A 93 -6.04 -4.91 -37.29
CA LEU A 93 -6.60 -3.61 -37.68
C LEU A 93 -8.05 -3.39 -37.17
N ARG A 94 -8.75 -4.45 -36.74
CA ARG A 94 -10.15 -4.41 -36.29
C ARG A 94 -10.23 -4.48 -34.77
N LYS A 95 -10.64 -3.38 -34.12
CA LYS A 95 -10.93 -3.33 -32.68
C LYS A 95 -12.30 -3.94 -32.38
N VAL A 96 -12.41 -5.26 -32.36
CA VAL A 96 -13.58 -5.94 -31.79
C VAL A 96 -13.25 -6.21 -30.32
N LYS A 97 -13.87 -5.45 -29.41
CA LYS A 97 -13.72 -5.64 -27.96
C LYS A 97 -14.93 -6.43 -27.46
N SER A 98 -14.74 -7.71 -27.12
CA SER A 98 -15.76 -8.53 -26.48
C SER A 98 -15.12 -9.51 -25.52
N ASP A 99 -15.79 -9.79 -24.39
CA ASP A 99 -15.31 -10.70 -23.34
C ASP A 99 -14.94 -12.09 -23.89
N LYS A 100 -15.66 -12.55 -24.93
CA LYS A 100 -15.36 -13.81 -25.65
C LYS A 100 -14.05 -13.74 -26.44
N ALA A 101 -13.82 -12.63 -27.14
CA ALA A 101 -12.57 -12.42 -27.87
C ALA A 101 -11.39 -12.26 -26.91
N ASP A 102 -11.60 -11.60 -25.78
CA ASP A 102 -10.59 -11.41 -24.74
C ASP A 102 -10.22 -12.77 -24.09
N ALA A 103 -11.19 -13.63 -23.76
CA ALA A 103 -10.91 -14.98 -23.25
C ALA A 103 -10.10 -15.84 -24.24
N VAL A 104 -10.43 -15.78 -25.54
CA VAL A 104 -9.68 -16.45 -26.61
C VAL A 104 -8.27 -15.90 -26.72
N LYS A 105 -8.10 -14.58 -26.64
CA LYS A 105 -6.78 -13.92 -26.66
C LYS A 105 -5.91 -14.38 -25.49
N ILE A 106 -6.49 -14.52 -24.30
CA ILE A 106 -5.78 -15.03 -23.12
C ILE A 106 -5.38 -16.50 -23.31
N ALA A 107 -6.25 -17.34 -23.89
CA ALA A 107 -5.91 -18.73 -24.21
C ALA A 107 -4.76 -18.83 -25.23
N ARG A 108 -4.76 -17.98 -26.26
CA ARG A 108 -3.65 -17.90 -27.23
C ARG A 108 -2.34 -17.47 -26.58
N TYR A 109 -2.38 -16.49 -25.68
CA TYR A 109 -1.21 -16.09 -24.90
C TYR A 109 -0.66 -17.27 -24.09
N ALA A 110 -1.54 -18.09 -23.49
CA ALA A 110 -1.14 -19.27 -22.75
C ALA A 110 -0.42 -20.31 -23.62
N LEU A 111 -0.87 -20.53 -24.85
CA LEU A 111 -0.20 -21.42 -25.81
C LEU A 111 1.16 -20.88 -26.23
N ASP A 112 1.28 -19.59 -26.54
CA ASP A 112 2.54 -18.96 -26.95
C ASP A 112 3.58 -18.95 -25.81
N LYS A 113 3.13 -18.69 -24.59
CA LYS A 113 4.00 -18.60 -23.41
C LYS A 113 4.00 -19.85 -22.55
N TRP A 114 3.55 -21.00 -23.09
CA TRP A 114 3.31 -22.24 -22.33
C TRP A 114 4.40 -22.52 -21.30
N GLN A 115 5.66 -22.67 -21.74
CA GLN A 115 6.81 -22.99 -20.89
C GLN A 115 7.17 -21.92 -19.84
N ASN A 116 6.78 -20.66 -20.06
CA ASN A 116 7.13 -19.52 -19.22
C ASN A 116 6.01 -19.15 -18.23
N LEU A 117 4.86 -19.84 -18.27
CA LEU A 117 3.79 -19.61 -17.32
C LEU A 117 4.25 -20.04 -15.92
N LYS A 118 3.92 -19.22 -14.91
CA LYS A 118 4.22 -19.50 -13.51
C LYS A 118 2.95 -19.95 -12.79
N GLN A 119 3.09 -21.01 -11.99
CA GLN A 119 2.02 -21.52 -11.14
C GLN A 119 1.68 -20.51 -10.03
N TYR A 120 0.39 -20.27 -9.84
CA TYR A 120 -0.16 -19.51 -8.73
C TYR A 120 0.10 -20.27 -7.42
N SER A 121 0.61 -19.57 -6.42
CA SER A 121 1.08 -20.17 -5.17
C SER A 121 0.46 -19.51 -3.93
N VAL A 122 0.57 -20.17 -2.77
CA VAL A 122 0.22 -19.60 -1.46
C VAL A 122 0.99 -18.29 -1.18
N MET A 123 2.21 -18.14 -1.71
CA MET A 123 2.96 -16.89 -1.59
C MET A 123 2.30 -15.74 -2.36
N ASP A 124 1.63 -16.04 -3.48
CA ASP A 124 0.86 -15.05 -4.22
C ASP A 124 -0.39 -14.63 -3.43
N GLU A 125 -1.03 -15.55 -2.72
CA GLU A 125 -2.14 -15.24 -1.80
C GLU A 125 -1.69 -14.31 -0.67
N LEU A 126 -0.59 -14.63 0.01
CA LEU A 126 -0.04 -13.79 1.08
C LEU A 126 0.32 -12.39 0.56
N ARG A 127 0.92 -12.29 -0.63
CA ARG A 127 1.21 -11.00 -1.27
C ARG A 127 -0.07 -10.23 -1.63
N ASN A 128 -1.12 -10.90 -2.11
CA ASN A 128 -2.41 -10.28 -2.42
C ASN A 128 -3.14 -9.81 -1.16
N GLN A 129 -3.12 -10.61 -0.09
CA GLN A 129 -3.64 -10.22 1.23
C GLN A 129 -2.89 -8.99 1.77
N LEU A 130 -1.56 -9.01 1.75
CA LEU A 130 -0.72 -7.90 2.18
C LEU A 130 -1.00 -6.63 1.37
N LYS A 131 -1.18 -6.76 0.04
CA LYS A 131 -1.61 -5.65 -0.83
C LYS A 131 -2.98 -5.12 -0.45
N THR A 132 -3.93 -5.99 -0.15
CA THR A 132 -5.27 -5.59 0.30
C THR A 132 -5.21 -4.84 1.63
N MET A 133 -4.44 -5.34 2.61
CA MET A 133 -4.21 -4.66 3.89
C MET A 133 -3.55 -3.29 3.68
N ASN A 134 -2.56 -3.18 2.79
CA ASN A 134 -1.91 -1.90 2.47
C ASN A 134 -2.91 -0.86 1.93
N ARG A 135 -3.86 -1.28 1.09
CA ARG A 135 -4.92 -0.38 0.59
C ARG A 135 -5.84 0.09 1.71
N GLN A 136 -6.21 -0.80 2.64
CA GLN A 136 -6.99 -0.43 3.82
C GLN A 136 -6.22 0.51 4.74
N PHE A 137 -4.93 0.22 5.00
CA PHE A 137 -4.06 1.08 5.78
C PHE A 137 -3.98 2.49 5.17
N GLY A 138 -3.79 2.60 3.86
CA GLY A 138 -3.79 3.87 3.14
C GLY A 138 -5.13 4.61 3.25
N PHE A 139 -6.26 3.91 3.18
CA PHE A 139 -7.59 4.46 3.36
C PHE A 139 -7.79 5.02 4.78
N TYR A 140 -7.58 4.20 5.82
CA TYR A 140 -7.75 4.64 7.21
C TYR A 140 -6.74 5.71 7.62
N MET A 141 -5.53 5.73 7.05
CA MET A 141 -4.59 6.83 7.28
C MET A 141 -5.11 8.18 6.77
N LYS A 142 -5.77 8.20 5.61
CA LYS A 142 -6.43 9.40 5.08
C LYS A 142 -7.60 9.82 5.98
N HIS A 143 -8.42 8.87 6.43
CA HIS A 143 -9.52 9.14 7.36
C HIS A 143 -9.03 9.66 8.72
N LYS A 144 -7.99 9.04 9.30
CA LYS A 144 -7.33 9.53 10.52
C LYS A 144 -6.87 10.97 10.37
N THR A 145 -6.28 11.33 9.22
CA THR A 145 -5.86 12.71 8.94
C THR A 145 -7.06 13.66 8.84
N ALA A 146 -8.12 13.25 8.15
CA ALA A 146 -9.34 14.04 8.03
C ALA A 146 -10.03 14.26 9.40
N MET A 147 -10.15 13.20 10.21
CA MET A 147 -10.71 13.26 11.56
C MET A 147 -9.85 14.12 12.49
N LYS A 148 -8.53 14.05 12.37
CA LYS A 148 -7.62 14.94 13.10
C LYS A 148 -7.88 16.41 12.75
N ASN A 149 -7.99 16.73 11.46
CA ASN A 149 -8.24 18.10 11.02
C ASN A 149 -9.63 18.58 11.45
N ASN A 150 -10.63 17.70 11.41
CA ASN A 150 -11.97 18.01 11.93
C ASN A 150 -11.94 18.31 13.44
N LEU A 151 -11.28 17.46 14.24
CA LEU A 151 -11.12 17.70 15.67
C LEU A 151 -10.40 19.03 15.95
N ILE A 152 -9.33 19.33 15.22
CA ILE A 152 -8.63 20.62 15.33
C ILE A 152 -9.58 21.77 15.02
N GLY A 153 -10.33 21.72 13.91
CA GLY A 153 -11.26 22.80 13.54
C GLY A 153 -12.41 23.02 14.53
N ILE A 154 -12.84 21.98 15.25
CA ILE A 154 -13.83 22.12 16.35
C ILE A 154 -13.14 22.73 17.58
N LEU A 155 -11.94 22.23 17.93
CA LEU A 155 -11.17 22.74 19.07
C LEU A 155 -10.72 24.19 18.86
N ASP A 156 -10.52 24.65 17.63
CA ASP A 156 -10.24 26.06 17.34
C ASP A 156 -11.39 26.99 17.74
N GLN A 157 -12.59 26.46 18.00
CA GLN A 157 -13.73 27.22 18.50
C GLN A 157 -13.90 27.17 20.02
N THR A 158 -13.26 26.23 20.74
CA THR A 158 -13.40 26.06 22.20
C THR A 158 -12.09 26.19 22.97
N TYR A 159 -10.98 25.82 22.34
CA TYR A 159 -9.62 25.83 22.86
C TYR A 159 -8.58 25.99 21.72
N PRO A 160 -8.48 27.18 21.12
CA PRO A 160 -7.55 27.45 20.03
C PRO A 160 -6.11 27.08 20.38
N GLY A 161 -5.43 26.35 19.48
CA GLY A 161 -4.02 25.97 19.64
C GLY A 161 -3.73 24.82 20.61
N VAL A 162 -4.75 24.17 21.20
CA VAL A 162 -4.55 23.06 22.15
C VAL A 162 -3.78 21.87 21.53
N ASN A 163 -3.90 21.67 20.22
CA ASN A 163 -3.23 20.61 19.47
C ASN A 163 -1.70 20.78 19.38
N THR A 164 -1.16 21.97 19.70
CA THR A 164 0.27 22.28 19.57
C THR A 164 0.99 22.31 20.93
N TYR A 165 0.34 21.96 22.04
CA TYR A 165 0.98 21.98 23.36
C TYR A 165 2.04 20.91 23.59
N PHE A 166 2.01 19.83 22.81
CA PHE A 166 2.86 18.67 22.99
C PHE A 166 3.42 18.19 21.66
N ASP A 167 4.74 18.02 21.62
CA ASP A 167 5.47 17.43 20.48
C ASP A 167 5.70 15.92 20.66
N SER A 168 5.04 15.31 21.66
CA SER A 168 5.17 13.88 21.92
C SER A 168 4.63 13.06 20.75
N PRO A 169 5.35 12.03 20.29
CA PRO A 169 4.85 11.15 19.23
C PRO A 169 3.62 10.38 19.69
N ALA A 170 2.87 9.84 18.73
CA ALA A 170 1.84 8.86 19.04
C ALA A 170 2.45 7.62 19.71
N ARG A 171 1.70 7.01 20.63
CA ARG A 171 2.06 5.72 21.23
C ARG A 171 1.83 4.58 20.24
N ASN A 172 2.33 3.39 20.58
CA ASN A 172 2.18 2.18 19.76
C ASN A 172 0.71 1.74 19.60
N ASP A 173 -0.18 2.16 20.50
CA ASP A 173 -1.64 1.94 20.41
C ASP A 173 -2.35 3.04 19.59
N GLY A 174 -1.61 3.99 19.02
CA GLY A 174 -2.12 5.09 18.22
C GLY A 174 -2.61 6.29 19.04
N SER A 175 -2.67 6.19 20.37
CA SER A 175 -3.08 7.29 21.24
C SER A 175 -2.08 8.45 21.22
N GLN A 176 -2.58 9.68 21.38
CA GLN A 176 -1.78 10.91 21.29
C GLN A 176 -2.05 11.78 22.50
N LYS A 177 -0.97 12.32 23.10
CA LYS A 177 -1.05 13.13 24.32
C LYS A 177 -1.95 14.36 24.17
N TRP A 178 -1.85 15.06 23.04
CA TRP A 178 -2.68 16.24 22.78
C TRP A 178 -4.17 15.88 22.64
N VAL A 179 -4.51 14.71 22.07
CA VAL A 179 -5.89 14.23 21.96
C VAL A 179 -6.43 13.85 23.34
N ASP A 180 -5.67 13.11 24.14
CA ASP A 180 -6.04 12.78 25.53
C ASP A 180 -6.24 14.04 26.37
N PHE A 181 -5.38 15.04 26.16
CA PHE A 181 -5.47 16.32 26.85
C PHE A 181 -6.73 17.07 26.41
N ALA A 182 -6.96 17.23 25.11
CA ALA A 182 -8.15 17.90 24.57
C ALA A 182 -9.44 17.16 24.94
N SER A 183 -9.42 15.84 25.09
CA SER A 183 -10.55 15.06 25.59
C SER A 183 -10.90 15.41 27.04
N THR A 184 -9.89 15.68 27.87
CA THR A 184 -10.07 16.03 29.30
C THR A 184 -10.39 17.51 29.47
N TYR A 185 -9.64 18.37 28.78
CA TYR A 185 -9.73 19.82 28.81
C TYR A 185 -10.22 20.31 27.45
N TRP A 186 -11.47 19.98 27.11
CA TRP A 186 -12.08 20.22 25.79
C TRP A 186 -12.45 21.69 25.52
N HIS A 187 -12.30 22.57 26.51
CA HIS A 187 -12.61 23.98 26.41
C HIS A 187 -11.68 24.78 27.33
N VAL A 188 -11.33 26.03 26.98
CA VAL A 188 -10.42 26.89 27.77
C VAL A 188 -10.85 27.04 29.23
N ASP A 189 -12.15 27.20 29.47
CA ASP A 189 -12.78 27.26 30.80
C ASP A 189 -12.53 26.01 31.68
N CYS A 190 -12.18 24.86 31.11
CA CYS A 190 -11.75 23.70 31.92
C CYS A 190 -10.41 23.96 32.64
N VAL A 191 -9.65 24.95 32.18
CA VAL A 191 -8.36 25.36 32.75
C VAL A 191 -8.50 26.73 33.43
N ARG A 192 -8.93 27.77 32.70
CA ARG A 192 -8.88 29.16 33.20
C ARG A 192 -9.84 29.47 34.36
N LYS A 193 -10.91 28.69 34.55
CA LYS A 193 -11.82 28.83 35.71
C LYS A 193 -11.28 28.15 36.98
N MET A 194 -10.20 27.39 36.89
CA MET A 194 -9.49 26.84 38.04
C MET A 194 -8.44 27.84 38.54
N SER A 195 -8.06 27.74 39.82
CA SER A 195 -6.81 28.36 40.27
C SER A 195 -5.60 27.64 39.65
N LEU A 196 -4.48 28.35 39.49
CA LEU A 196 -3.25 27.76 38.94
C LEU A 196 -2.85 26.49 39.69
N ASN A 197 -2.84 26.53 41.03
CA ASN A 197 -2.48 25.39 41.86
C ASN A 197 -3.46 24.21 41.70
N ALA A 198 -4.77 24.49 41.58
CA ALA A 198 -5.76 23.45 41.34
C ALA A 198 -5.59 22.79 39.97
N PHE A 199 -5.27 23.59 38.93
CA PHE A 199 -4.97 23.03 37.60
C PHE A 199 -3.69 22.19 37.62
N ILE A 200 -2.61 22.65 38.29
CA ILE A 200 -1.36 21.91 38.40
C ILE A 200 -1.59 20.54 39.07
N ASP A 201 -2.32 20.48 40.19
CA ASP A 201 -2.64 19.23 40.89
C ASP A 201 -3.50 18.29 40.00
N HIS A 202 -4.53 18.85 39.34
CA HIS A 202 -5.37 18.06 38.44
C HIS A 202 -4.58 17.53 37.24
N TYR A 203 -3.69 18.34 36.66
CA TYR A 203 -2.82 17.96 35.56
C TYR A 203 -1.78 16.90 35.99
N GLN A 204 -1.23 17.00 37.20
CA GLN A 204 -0.34 15.98 37.76
C GLN A 204 -1.06 14.63 37.92
N LYS A 205 -2.27 14.63 38.48
CA LYS A 205 -3.11 13.43 38.60
C LYS A 205 -3.48 12.86 37.23
N TRP A 206 -3.82 13.71 36.27
CA TRP A 206 -4.10 13.31 34.90
C TRP A 206 -2.88 12.66 34.23
N CYS A 207 -1.69 13.27 34.34
CA CYS A 207 -0.45 12.70 33.85
C CYS A 207 -0.18 11.31 34.47
N LYS A 208 -0.35 11.16 35.79
CA LYS A 208 -0.20 9.86 36.47
C LYS A 208 -1.18 8.80 35.92
N ARG A 209 -2.47 9.12 35.80
CA ARG A 209 -3.49 8.18 35.28
C ARG A 209 -3.24 7.77 33.84
N LYS A 210 -2.89 8.73 32.97
CA LYS A 210 -2.64 8.50 31.55
C LYS A 210 -1.22 8.02 31.25
N LYS A 211 -0.36 7.84 32.26
CA LYS A 211 1.06 7.43 32.14
C LYS A 211 1.92 8.41 31.32
N TYR A 212 1.71 9.71 31.54
CA TYR A 212 2.53 10.78 30.98
C TYR A 212 3.48 11.37 32.02
N ASN A 213 4.64 11.85 31.57
CA ASN A 213 5.55 12.60 32.43
C ASN A 213 4.93 13.97 32.77
N PHE A 214 4.85 14.25 34.06
CA PHE A 214 4.42 15.54 34.57
C PHE A 214 5.56 16.56 34.46
N SER A 215 5.19 17.79 34.09
CA SER A 215 6.09 18.95 34.09
C SER A 215 5.31 20.15 34.59
N ARG A 216 5.75 20.71 35.71
CA ARG A 216 5.14 21.90 36.32
C ARG A 216 5.28 23.14 35.41
N PRO A 217 6.46 23.45 34.82
CA PRO A 217 6.58 24.58 33.89
C PRO A 217 5.61 24.47 32.70
N LYS A 218 5.41 23.27 32.15
CA LYS A 218 4.43 23.07 31.06
C LYS A 218 2.99 23.31 31.52
N ALA A 219 2.64 22.94 32.76
CA ALA A 219 1.32 23.24 33.30
C ALA A 219 1.11 24.76 33.48
N GLU A 220 2.11 25.47 34.00
CA GLU A 220 2.10 26.93 34.13
C GLU A 220 1.99 27.62 32.76
N GLU A 221 2.73 27.13 31.75
CA GLU A 221 2.64 27.60 30.36
C GLU A 221 1.22 27.43 29.79
N ILE A 222 0.64 26.24 29.92
CA ILE A 222 -0.71 25.94 29.43
C ILE A 222 -1.74 26.84 30.13
N TYR A 223 -1.62 27.01 31.45
CA TYR A 223 -2.53 27.84 32.23
C TYR A 223 -2.44 29.32 31.84
N GLY A 224 -1.22 29.84 31.67
CA GLY A 224 -0.98 31.20 31.21
C GLY A 224 -1.61 31.46 29.83
N LYS A 225 -1.40 30.55 28.87
CA LYS A 225 -2.02 30.64 27.54
C LYS A 225 -3.55 30.57 27.63
N ALA A 226 -4.10 29.64 28.40
CA ALA A 226 -5.55 29.45 28.50
C ALA A 226 -6.31 30.68 29.03
N LYS A 227 -5.68 31.52 29.84
CA LYS A 227 -6.30 32.75 30.36
C LYS A 227 -6.58 33.79 29.27
N GLU A 228 -5.68 33.92 28.31
CA GLU A 228 -5.76 34.91 27.24
C GLU A 228 -6.62 34.47 26.05
N LEU A 229 -6.96 33.17 25.99
CA LEU A 229 -7.76 32.63 24.89
C LEU A 229 -9.24 32.98 25.02
N VAL A 230 -9.85 33.30 23.88
CA VAL A 230 -11.28 33.59 23.75
C VAL A 230 -11.95 32.46 22.95
N PRO A 231 -12.87 31.69 23.57
CA PRO A 231 -13.63 30.67 22.88
C PRO A 231 -14.84 31.29 22.14
N VAL A 232 -15.21 30.69 21.02
CA VAL A 232 -16.41 31.04 20.24
C VAL A 232 -17.62 30.25 20.75
N LEU A 233 -17.47 28.94 20.95
CA LEU A 233 -18.53 28.06 21.43
C LEU A 233 -18.54 28.01 22.97
N PRO A 234 -19.72 27.92 23.61
CA PRO A 234 -19.83 27.90 25.06
C PRO A 234 -19.36 26.57 25.68
N LYS A 235 -19.04 26.61 26.98
CA LYS A 235 -18.78 25.41 27.79
C LYS A 235 -20.10 24.76 28.22
N ASP A 236 -20.80 24.11 27.30
CA ASP A 236 -22.02 23.34 27.55
C ASP A 236 -21.90 21.85 27.18
N GLU A 237 -22.93 21.06 27.50
CA GLU A 237 -22.90 19.61 27.24
C GLU A 237 -23.03 19.28 25.75
N VAL A 238 -23.62 20.15 24.93
CA VAL A 238 -23.73 19.94 23.47
C VAL A 238 -22.34 20.05 22.82
N THR A 239 -21.61 21.12 23.12
CA THR A 239 -20.26 21.37 22.62
C THR A 239 -19.30 20.27 23.06
N LYS A 240 -19.38 19.87 24.33
CA LYS A 240 -18.61 18.76 24.89
C LYS A 240 -18.89 17.44 24.16
N LEU A 241 -20.17 17.15 23.86
CA LEU A 241 -20.54 15.93 23.15
C LEU A 241 -19.96 15.89 21.74
N ILE A 242 -20.02 17.00 20.99
CA ILE A 242 -19.45 17.12 19.64
C ILE A 242 -17.94 16.85 19.66
N ILE A 243 -17.21 17.47 20.59
CA ILE A 243 -15.76 17.27 20.73
C ILE A 243 -15.45 15.82 21.12
N LYS A 244 -16.21 15.26 22.06
CA LYS A 244 -16.03 13.86 22.49
C LYS A 244 -16.23 12.90 21.31
N GLN A 245 -17.26 13.09 20.50
CA GLN A 245 -17.49 12.27 19.30
C GLN A 245 -16.33 12.39 18.30
N ALA A 246 -15.82 13.61 18.05
CA ALA A 246 -14.68 13.81 17.17
C ALA A 246 -13.39 13.15 17.71
N VAL A 247 -13.17 13.21 19.03
CA VAL A 247 -12.08 12.49 19.71
C VAL A 247 -12.24 10.98 19.54
N ASP A 248 -13.43 10.44 19.78
CA ASP A 248 -13.69 9.00 19.70
C ASP A 248 -13.49 8.47 18.28
N GLN A 249 -13.94 9.21 17.26
CA GLN A 249 -13.68 8.88 15.85
C GLN A 249 -12.19 8.87 15.50
N LEU A 250 -11.45 9.91 15.91
CA LEU A 250 -10.00 9.98 15.69
C LEU A 250 -9.26 8.84 16.40
N ASN A 251 -9.64 8.52 17.63
CA ASN A 251 -9.04 7.43 18.39
C ASN A 251 -9.32 6.07 17.74
N SER A 252 -10.57 5.81 17.34
CA SER A 252 -10.94 4.59 16.63
C SER A 252 -10.13 4.41 15.34
N ALA A 253 -10.06 5.44 14.49
CA ALA A 253 -9.24 5.39 13.27
C ALA A 253 -7.74 5.23 13.57
N SER A 254 -7.25 5.80 14.69
CA SER A 254 -5.86 5.66 15.10
C SER A 254 -5.53 4.23 15.51
N VAL A 255 -6.41 3.56 16.27
CA VAL A 255 -6.28 2.15 16.65
C VAL A 255 -6.29 1.26 15.41
N THR A 256 -7.27 1.42 14.52
CA THR A 256 -7.36 0.62 13.28
C THR A 256 -6.10 0.73 12.43
N VAL A 257 -5.48 1.92 12.34
CA VAL A 257 -4.22 2.12 11.61
C VAL A 257 -3.05 1.36 12.23
N GLU A 258 -2.93 1.30 13.55
CA GLU A 258 -1.84 0.58 14.23
C GLU A 258 -2.07 -0.95 14.22
N GLU A 259 -3.31 -1.41 14.32
CA GLU A 259 -3.69 -2.82 14.15
C GLU A 259 -3.34 -3.29 12.73
N LEU A 260 -3.75 -2.53 11.71
CA LEU A 260 -3.40 -2.84 10.31
C LEU A 260 -1.89 -2.84 10.10
N ARG A 261 -1.15 -1.89 10.69
CA ARG A 261 0.32 -1.87 10.59
C ARG A 261 0.93 -3.16 11.17
N SER A 262 0.46 -3.58 12.33
CA SER A 262 0.96 -4.79 13.01
C SER A 262 0.65 -6.04 12.19
N LEU A 263 -0.60 -6.18 11.72
CA LEU A 263 -1.05 -7.31 10.90
C LEU A 263 -0.31 -7.38 9.55
N MET A 264 -0.08 -6.22 8.92
CA MET A 264 0.73 -6.14 7.70
C MET A 264 2.16 -6.62 7.94
N ASN A 265 2.78 -6.21 9.05
CA ASN A 265 4.13 -6.63 9.37
C ASN A 265 4.21 -8.14 9.65
N GLU A 266 3.25 -8.68 10.40
CA GLU A 266 3.15 -10.13 10.65
C GLU A 266 2.97 -10.91 9.35
N THR A 267 2.05 -10.48 8.48
CA THR A 267 1.81 -11.12 7.17
C THR A 267 3.04 -11.04 6.29
N ALA A 268 3.70 -9.88 6.25
CA ALA A 268 4.94 -9.70 5.50
C ALA A 268 6.06 -10.61 6.02
N SER A 269 6.13 -10.86 7.34
CA SER A 269 7.17 -11.72 7.93
C SER A 269 7.11 -13.18 7.50
N LYS A 270 5.97 -13.62 6.93
CA LYS A 270 5.77 -14.97 6.37
C LYS A 270 6.32 -15.08 4.94
N LEU A 271 6.68 -13.98 4.29
CA LEU A 271 7.23 -13.98 2.94
C LEU A 271 8.76 -14.17 2.97
N PRO A 272 9.34 -14.93 2.02
CA PRO A 272 10.75 -15.25 2.02
C PRO A 272 11.63 -14.00 1.93
N GLU A 273 11.23 -12.99 1.16
CA GLU A 273 12.01 -11.75 1.00
C GLU A 273 12.06 -10.85 2.25
N TYR A 274 11.26 -11.10 3.30
CA TYR A 274 11.16 -10.19 4.46
C TYR A 274 12.48 -9.91 5.17
N PRO A 275 13.33 -10.89 5.53
CA PRO A 275 14.55 -10.63 6.29
C PRO A 275 15.50 -9.67 5.55
N ILE A 276 15.65 -9.83 4.23
CA ILE A 276 16.53 -8.98 3.42
C ILE A 276 15.93 -7.58 3.21
N VAL A 277 14.60 -7.47 3.11
CA VAL A 277 13.91 -6.17 3.03
C VAL A 277 14.11 -5.38 4.32
N MET A 278 13.98 -6.04 5.48
CA MET A 278 14.08 -5.39 6.79
C MET A 278 15.51 -4.94 7.16
N GLN A 279 16.53 -5.51 6.51
CA GLN A 279 17.92 -5.05 6.65
C GLN A 279 18.19 -3.72 5.93
N MET A 280 17.34 -3.30 5.00
CA MET A 280 17.54 -2.07 4.24
C MET A 280 17.20 -0.84 5.09
N LYS A 281 18.08 0.17 5.02
CA LYS A 281 17.89 1.43 5.76
C LYS A 281 16.69 2.20 5.19
N GLY A 282 15.97 2.88 6.09
CA GLY A 282 14.84 3.74 5.73
C GLY A 282 13.48 3.04 5.60
N ILE A 283 13.41 1.71 5.75
CA ILE A 283 12.19 0.93 5.52
C ILE A 283 11.40 0.65 6.82
N GLY A 284 12.03 0.00 7.81
CA GLY A 284 11.41 -0.32 9.11
C GLY A 284 10.08 -1.10 9.05
N LEU A 285 9.46 -1.31 10.21
CA LEU A 285 8.22 -2.09 10.37
C LEU A 285 6.98 -1.48 9.69
N SER A 286 7.08 -0.22 9.25
CA SER A 286 5.96 0.49 8.61
C SER A 286 6.08 0.49 7.09
N LEU A 287 7.23 0.91 6.53
CA LEU A 287 7.35 1.05 5.07
C LEU A 287 7.75 -0.25 4.38
N GLY A 288 8.31 -1.22 5.09
CA GLY A 288 8.71 -2.53 4.53
C GLY A 288 7.55 -3.36 4.06
N PRO A 289 6.57 -3.62 4.94
CA PRO A 289 5.35 -4.30 4.53
C PRO A 289 4.64 -3.58 3.39
N GLN A 290 4.58 -2.24 3.38
CA GLN A 290 3.98 -1.46 2.29
C GLN A 290 4.74 -1.62 0.96
N LEU A 291 6.08 -1.64 1.01
CA LEU A 291 6.92 -1.82 -0.17
C LEU A 291 6.72 -3.22 -0.77
N MET A 292 6.74 -4.26 0.07
CA MET A 292 6.49 -5.65 -0.32
C MET A 292 5.08 -5.82 -0.90
N ALA A 293 4.08 -5.20 -0.28
CA ALA A 293 2.68 -5.19 -0.74
C ALA A 293 2.53 -4.66 -2.16
N GLU A 294 3.25 -3.59 -2.49
CA GLU A 294 3.11 -2.90 -3.78
C GLU A 294 4.00 -3.49 -4.87
N LEU A 295 5.19 -3.97 -4.51
CA LEU A 295 6.12 -4.59 -5.45
C LEU A 295 5.76 -6.02 -5.79
N GLY A 296 5.18 -6.77 -4.84
CA GLY A 296 4.89 -8.19 -4.99
C GLY A 296 6.14 -9.02 -5.25
N ASP A 297 5.97 -10.14 -5.96
CA ASP A 297 7.08 -11.01 -6.34
C ASP A 297 8.09 -10.27 -7.24
N VAL A 298 9.34 -10.19 -6.80
CA VAL A 298 10.42 -9.53 -7.54
C VAL A 298 10.90 -10.37 -8.72
N THR A 299 10.73 -11.70 -8.67
CA THR A 299 11.21 -12.61 -9.72
C THR A 299 10.42 -12.47 -11.03
N ARG A 300 9.27 -11.78 -11.01
CA ARG A 300 8.51 -11.44 -12.22
C ARG A 300 9.19 -10.37 -13.09
N PHE A 301 10.15 -9.63 -12.54
CA PHE A 301 10.86 -8.59 -13.27
C PHE A 301 12.14 -9.15 -13.89
N THR A 302 12.27 -9.04 -15.20
CA THR A 302 13.42 -9.54 -15.98
C THR A 302 14.73 -8.85 -15.60
N HIS A 303 14.68 -7.53 -15.35
CA HIS A 303 15.83 -6.73 -14.92
C HIS A 303 15.41 -5.57 -14.00
N LYS A 304 16.40 -4.98 -13.29
CA LYS A 304 16.20 -3.83 -12.38
C LYS A 304 15.45 -2.64 -13.01
N GLY A 305 15.65 -2.40 -14.31
CA GLY A 305 14.95 -1.36 -15.06
C GLY A 305 13.44 -1.60 -15.19
N ALA A 306 13.01 -2.86 -15.32
CA ALA A 306 11.60 -3.23 -15.38
C ALA A 306 10.89 -2.91 -14.05
N LEU A 307 11.57 -3.14 -12.91
CA LEU A 307 11.06 -2.78 -11.58
C LEU A 307 10.90 -1.25 -11.44
N THR A 308 11.91 -0.47 -11.85
CA THR A 308 11.84 1.00 -11.74
C THR A 308 10.78 1.61 -12.65
N ALA A 309 10.60 1.04 -13.86
CA ALA A 309 9.54 1.43 -14.79
C ALA A 309 8.14 1.06 -14.24
N PHE A 310 8.01 -0.12 -13.63
CA PHE A 310 6.79 -0.53 -12.93
C PHE A 310 6.44 0.41 -11.78
N ALA A 311 7.43 0.90 -11.03
CA ALA A 311 7.21 1.89 -9.99
C ALA A 311 6.90 3.30 -10.53
N GLY A 312 7.26 3.58 -11.79
CA GLY A 312 7.12 4.89 -12.41
C GLY A 312 8.04 5.95 -11.79
N VAL A 313 9.24 5.52 -11.37
CA VAL A 313 10.32 6.40 -10.84
C VAL A 313 11.52 6.44 -11.80
N ASP A 314 11.36 5.89 -13.00
CA ASP A 314 12.27 6.09 -14.11
C ASP A 314 12.08 7.49 -14.73
N PRO A 315 13.17 8.17 -15.13
CA PRO A 315 13.03 9.35 -15.96
C PRO A 315 12.37 8.94 -17.28
N GLY A 316 11.40 9.73 -17.75
CA GLY A 316 10.85 9.52 -19.09
C GLY A 316 11.94 9.68 -20.15
N VAL A 317 11.75 9.05 -21.31
CA VAL A 317 12.56 9.28 -22.50
C VAL A 317 11.71 10.11 -23.45
N ASN A 318 12.17 11.31 -23.81
CA ASN A 318 11.55 12.15 -24.82
C ASN A 318 12.65 12.57 -25.81
N GLU A 319 12.98 11.62 -26.67
CA GLU A 319 13.96 11.74 -27.73
C GLU A 319 13.19 11.70 -29.05
N SER A 320 13.21 12.81 -29.79
CA SER A 320 12.84 12.83 -31.21
C SER A 320 14.12 13.07 -31.99
N GLY A 321 14.24 12.60 -33.23
CA GLY A 321 15.52 12.46 -33.95
C GLY A 321 16.44 13.69 -34.01
N SER A 322 15.96 14.89 -33.68
CA SER A 322 16.74 16.13 -33.60
C SER A 322 16.70 16.84 -32.23
N TYR A 323 16.09 16.24 -31.20
CA TYR A 323 15.88 16.85 -29.88
C TYR A 323 15.90 15.81 -28.75
N GLU A 324 16.88 15.94 -27.84
CA GLU A 324 16.90 15.26 -26.54
C GLU A 324 16.52 16.24 -25.43
N GLN A 325 15.42 15.97 -24.73
CA GLN A 325 15.01 16.79 -23.60
C GLN A 325 15.82 16.44 -22.35
N LYS A 326 16.63 17.38 -21.84
CA LYS A 326 17.50 17.18 -20.66
C LYS A 326 16.76 16.85 -19.35
N SER A 327 15.45 17.08 -19.27
CA SER A 327 14.63 16.71 -18.11
C SER A 327 13.21 16.34 -18.56
N VAL A 328 12.81 15.08 -18.35
CA VAL A 328 11.46 14.58 -18.66
C VAL A 328 10.77 14.24 -17.34
N PRO A 329 9.49 14.61 -17.17
CA PRO A 329 8.69 14.15 -16.04
C PRO A 329 8.71 12.62 -15.93
N THR A 330 8.60 12.08 -14.72
CA THR A 330 8.50 10.63 -14.55
C THR A 330 7.25 10.08 -15.22
N SER A 331 7.34 8.83 -15.69
CA SER A 331 6.28 8.17 -16.45
C SER A 331 4.95 8.07 -15.69
N LYS A 332 4.97 8.11 -14.34
CA LYS A 332 3.82 7.95 -13.43
C LYS A 332 2.95 6.70 -13.71
N ARG A 333 3.44 5.75 -14.52
CA ARG A 333 2.73 4.53 -14.93
C ARG A 333 2.50 3.53 -13.79
N GLY A 334 3.29 3.64 -12.72
CA GLY A 334 3.20 2.78 -11.53
C GLY A 334 2.12 3.16 -10.51
N SER A 335 2.00 2.35 -9.45
CA SER A 335 1.10 2.62 -8.33
C SER A 335 1.45 3.94 -7.61
N ALA A 336 0.44 4.78 -7.36
CA ALA A 336 0.62 6.01 -6.59
C ALA A 336 1.03 5.73 -5.13
N ASP A 337 0.53 4.64 -4.55
CA ASP A 337 0.88 4.22 -3.19
C ASP A 337 2.35 3.79 -3.12
N LEU A 338 2.84 3.02 -4.10
CA LEU A 338 4.26 2.67 -4.19
C LEU A 338 5.18 3.90 -4.24
N ARG A 339 4.83 4.90 -5.08
CA ARG A 339 5.61 6.14 -5.15
C ARG A 339 5.60 6.91 -3.84
N LYS A 340 4.46 6.94 -3.14
CA LYS A 340 4.35 7.54 -1.82
C LYS A 340 5.25 6.83 -0.81
N THR A 341 5.19 5.50 -0.74
CA THR A 341 6.04 4.71 0.15
C THR A 341 7.52 4.95 -0.14
N LEU A 342 7.94 4.91 -1.40
CA LEU A 342 9.33 5.20 -1.80
C LEU A 342 9.77 6.60 -1.40
N PHE A 343 8.91 7.60 -1.59
CA PHE A 343 9.20 8.96 -1.17
C PHE A 343 9.39 9.06 0.36
N GLN A 344 8.57 8.35 1.14
CA GLN A 344 8.71 8.28 2.60
C GLN A 344 10.01 7.57 3.01
N VAL A 345 10.43 6.51 2.30
CA VAL A 345 11.73 5.87 2.55
C VAL A 345 12.87 6.88 2.35
N MET A 346 12.83 7.67 1.26
CA MET A 346 13.86 8.69 1.00
C MET A 346 13.86 9.80 2.07
N ASP A 347 12.68 10.20 2.55
CA ASP A 347 12.54 11.19 3.62
C ASP A 347 13.14 10.66 4.94
N VAL A 348 12.92 9.39 5.27
CA VAL A 348 13.56 8.75 6.43
C VAL A 348 15.08 8.75 6.28
N LEU A 349 15.62 8.32 5.13
CA LEU A 349 17.07 8.31 4.90
C LEU A 349 17.69 9.71 5.06
N ILE A 350 17.02 10.76 4.58
CA ILE A 350 17.49 12.13 4.73
C ILE A 350 17.50 12.58 6.18
N LYS A 351 16.49 12.19 6.96
CA LYS A 351 16.36 12.58 8.38
C LYS A 351 17.32 11.82 9.28
N THR A 352 17.58 10.54 8.99
CA THR A 352 18.46 9.70 9.82
C THR A 352 19.93 9.75 9.40
N MET A 353 20.21 10.20 8.18
CA MET A 353 21.57 10.42 7.66
C MET A 353 22.54 9.24 7.83
N PRO A 354 22.17 8.00 7.41
CA PRO A 354 23.05 6.84 7.52
C PRO A 354 24.22 6.95 6.54
N GLN A 355 25.40 7.34 7.05
CA GLN A 355 26.57 7.66 6.24
C GLN A 355 27.12 6.45 5.44
N ASP A 356 26.87 5.24 5.93
CA ASP A 356 27.26 3.98 5.31
C ASP A 356 26.28 3.53 4.20
N ASP A 357 25.11 4.16 4.10
CA ASP A 357 24.08 3.75 3.15
C ASP A 357 24.33 4.33 1.73
N PRO A 358 24.42 3.47 0.69
CA PRO A 358 24.71 3.92 -0.66
C PRO A 358 23.59 4.75 -1.30
N VAL A 359 22.35 4.65 -0.84
CA VAL A 359 21.23 5.48 -1.32
C VAL A 359 21.32 6.86 -0.69
N TYR A 360 21.58 6.95 0.61
CA TYR A 360 21.81 8.21 1.29
C TYR A 360 23.01 8.98 0.71
N GLN A 361 24.17 8.33 0.55
CA GLN A 361 25.34 8.96 -0.07
C GLN A 361 25.02 9.54 -1.47
N PHE A 362 24.14 8.88 -2.22
CA PHE A 362 23.70 9.37 -3.52
C PHE A 362 22.76 10.57 -3.40
N LEU A 363 21.78 10.52 -2.48
CA LEU A 363 20.90 11.63 -2.19
C LEU A 363 21.70 12.87 -1.78
N ASP A 364 22.67 12.69 -0.88
CA ASP A 364 23.53 13.76 -0.37
C ASP A 364 24.41 14.36 -1.48
N LYS A 365 25.05 13.51 -2.30
CA LYS A 365 25.77 13.97 -3.50
C LYS A 365 24.88 14.79 -4.44
N LYS A 366 23.63 14.37 -4.67
CA LYS A 366 22.71 15.10 -5.56
C LYS A 366 22.25 16.43 -4.95
N ARG A 367 22.07 16.48 -3.63
CA ARG A 367 21.81 17.71 -2.89
C ARG A 367 22.99 18.68 -2.99
N ALA A 368 24.21 18.21 -2.78
CA ALA A 368 25.43 19.01 -2.92
C ALA A 368 25.61 19.57 -4.35
N GLN A 369 25.12 18.86 -5.37
CA GLN A 369 25.07 19.32 -6.77
C GLN A 369 23.98 20.36 -7.06
N GLY A 370 23.23 20.83 -6.05
CA GLY A 370 22.14 21.80 -6.21
C GLY A 370 20.92 21.25 -6.96
N LYS A 371 20.73 19.92 -7.01
CA LYS A 371 19.54 19.35 -7.67
C LYS A 371 18.28 19.70 -6.87
N PRO A 372 17.14 20.00 -7.54
CA PRO A 372 15.89 20.28 -6.84
C PRO A 372 15.42 19.10 -5.97
N TYR A 373 14.74 19.42 -4.86
CA TYR A 373 14.30 18.46 -3.85
C TYR A 373 13.59 17.23 -4.44
N TYR A 374 12.50 17.44 -5.20
CA TYR A 374 11.73 16.33 -5.78
C TYR A 374 12.51 15.52 -6.82
N VAL A 375 13.49 16.13 -7.49
CA VAL A 375 14.31 15.46 -8.51
C VAL A 375 15.25 14.46 -7.86
N TYR A 376 16.01 14.89 -6.85
CA TYR A 376 16.91 13.95 -6.18
C TYR A 376 16.15 12.89 -5.36
N MET A 377 14.98 13.22 -4.80
CA MET A 377 14.12 12.23 -4.11
C MET A 377 13.71 11.10 -5.05
N THR A 378 13.27 11.46 -6.26
CA THR A 378 12.87 10.49 -7.28
C THR A 378 14.07 9.67 -7.79
N ALA A 379 15.22 10.32 -8.01
CA ALA A 379 16.43 9.63 -8.40
C ALA A 379 16.95 8.68 -7.30
N GLY A 380 16.82 9.07 -6.03
CA GLY A 380 17.12 8.22 -4.88
C GLY A 380 16.21 7.00 -4.82
N ALA A 381 14.90 7.18 -5.04
CA ALA A 381 13.96 6.07 -5.11
C ALA A 381 14.29 5.08 -6.24
N ASN A 382 14.73 5.59 -7.41
CA ASN A 382 15.22 4.76 -8.50
C ASN A 382 16.47 3.96 -8.08
N LYS A 383 17.46 4.61 -7.48
CA LYS A 383 18.67 3.94 -6.98
C LYS A 383 18.33 2.86 -5.93
N PHE A 384 17.45 3.20 -4.99
CA PHE A 384 16.96 2.29 -3.97
C PHE A 384 16.31 1.04 -4.59
N LEU A 385 15.39 1.20 -5.55
CA LEU A 385 14.75 0.05 -6.21
C LEU A 385 15.75 -0.84 -6.98
N ARG A 386 16.80 -0.26 -7.56
CA ARG A 386 17.85 -1.05 -8.24
C ARG A 386 18.64 -1.91 -7.25
N ILE A 387 18.93 -1.37 -6.05
CA ILE A 387 19.59 -2.12 -4.96
C ILE A 387 18.62 -3.17 -4.41
N TYR A 388 17.37 -2.79 -4.16
CA TYR A 388 16.30 -3.68 -3.71
C TYR A 388 16.18 -4.90 -4.62
N TYR A 389 16.06 -4.68 -5.94
CA TYR A 389 15.98 -5.76 -6.92
C TYR A 389 17.16 -6.71 -6.83
N GLY A 390 18.39 -6.18 -6.77
CA GLY A 390 19.61 -6.99 -6.70
C GLY A 390 19.64 -7.85 -5.46
N ARG A 391 19.50 -7.24 -4.27
CA ARG A 391 19.61 -7.95 -2.98
C ARG A 391 18.49 -8.97 -2.79
N VAL A 392 17.25 -8.62 -3.13
CA VAL A 392 16.11 -9.54 -2.99
C VAL A 392 16.24 -10.70 -3.96
N LYS A 393 16.61 -10.46 -5.22
CA LYS A 393 16.76 -11.54 -6.21
C LYS A 393 17.90 -12.48 -5.83
N GLU A 394 19.06 -11.95 -5.45
CA GLU A 394 20.19 -12.74 -4.96
C GLU A 394 19.81 -13.59 -3.75
N TYR A 395 19.10 -13.00 -2.78
CA TYR A 395 18.64 -13.71 -1.60
C TYR A 395 17.65 -14.83 -1.95
N LEU A 396 16.63 -14.56 -2.78
CA LEU A 396 15.66 -15.57 -3.20
C LEU A 396 16.33 -16.72 -3.97
N SER A 397 17.33 -16.43 -4.81
CA SER A 397 18.11 -17.46 -5.51
C SER A 397 19.03 -18.28 -4.59
N SER A 398 19.32 -17.80 -3.38
CA SER A 398 20.13 -18.52 -2.39
C SER A 398 19.31 -19.43 -1.46
N LEU A 399 17.98 -19.29 -1.48
CA LEU A 399 17.09 -20.16 -0.71
C LEU A 399 17.04 -21.55 -1.39
N PRO A 400 17.00 -22.64 -0.61
CA PRO A 400 16.76 -23.96 -1.18
C PRO A 400 15.42 -23.96 -1.93
N GLU A 401 15.35 -24.64 -3.07
CA GLU A 401 14.08 -24.89 -3.74
C GLU A 401 13.17 -25.59 -2.73
N SER A 402 12.13 -24.89 -2.30
CA SER A 402 11.11 -25.46 -1.43
C SER A 402 10.42 -26.58 -2.19
N GLU A 403 10.60 -27.82 -1.72
CA GLU A 403 9.95 -29.04 -2.21
C GLU A 403 8.43 -28.92 -2.32
#